data_AF-A0A367Q7S8-F1
#
_entry.id   AF-A0A367Q7S8-F1
#
_cell.length_a   1.000
_cell.length_b   1.000
_cell.length_c   1.000
_cell.angle_alpha   90.00
_cell.angle_beta   90.00
_cell.angle_gamma   90.00
#
_symmetry.space_group_name_H-M   'P 1'
#
loop_
_entity.id
_entity.type
_entity.pdbx_description
1 polymer ?
#
loop_
_entity_poly.entity_id
_entity_poly.type
_entity_poly.pdbx_seq_one_letter_code
_entity_poly.pdbx_strand_id
1 'polypeptide(L)'
;MSYWRERATAAIDEAIAGFPADLNNLNEQQKKELRCAIDASYPFGLRKNHPYQVWLDERRKAFYRLGLAEAQTGSKGAKRKPAIGCDAIVPGQQSLF
;
A
#
# COMPACT_ATOMS: atom_id res chain seq x y z
N MET A 1 -14.05 -1.20 -14.16
CA MET A 1 -13.36 -1.40 -12.87
C MET A 1 -12.66 -2.75 -12.92
N SER A 2 -11.55 -2.96 -12.20
CA SER A 2 -10.84 -4.25 -12.22
C SER A 2 -11.55 -5.22 -11.28
N TYR A 3 -11.83 -6.45 -11.72
CA TYR A 3 -12.47 -7.51 -10.93
C TYR A 3 -11.84 -7.68 -9.54
N TRP A 4 -10.51 -7.58 -9.46
CA TRP A 4 -9.76 -7.67 -8.20
C TRP A 4 -10.05 -6.50 -7.25
N ARG A 5 -10.26 -5.29 -7.78
CA ARG A 5 -10.63 -4.13 -6.96
C ARG A 5 -12.04 -4.30 -6.41
N GLU A 6 -12.99 -4.69 -7.24
CA GLU A 6 -14.39 -4.88 -6.81
C GLU A 6 -14.49 -5.91 -5.69
N ARG A 7 -13.85 -7.07 -5.87
CA ARG A 7 -13.82 -8.12 -4.85
C ARG A 7 -13.07 -7.70 -3.58
N ALA A 8 -11.99 -6.93 -3.72
CA ALA A 8 -11.26 -6.40 -2.56
C ALA A 8 -12.12 -5.42 -1.76
N THR A 9 -12.72 -4.45 -2.44
CA THR A 9 -13.58 -3.43 -1.83
C THR A 9 -14.78 -4.09 -1.15
N ALA A 10 -15.45 -5.04 -1.81
CA ALA A 10 -16.59 -5.75 -1.22
C ALA A 10 -16.22 -6.48 0.10
N ALA A 11 -15.09 -7.20 0.13
CA ALA A 11 -14.67 -7.89 1.34
C ALA A 11 -14.25 -6.93 2.47
N ILE A 12 -13.64 -5.79 2.14
CA ILE A 12 -13.33 -4.75 3.13
C ILE A 12 -14.60 -4.11 3.68
N ASP A 13 -15.56 -3.77 2.82
CA ASP A 13 -16.82 -3.16 3.23
C ASP A 13 -17.64 -4.12 4.11
N GLU A 14 -17.65 -5.41 3.78
CA GLU A 14 -18.27 -6.46 4.61
C GLU A 14 -17.60 -6.58 5.99
N ALA A 15 -16.26 -6.56 6.03
CA ALA A 15 -15.51 -6.59 7.29
C ALA A 15 -15.78 -5.36 8.17
N ILE A 16 -15.94 -4.18 7.56
CA ILE A 16 -16.28 -2.95 8.27
C ILE A 16 -17.73 -2.99 8.77
N ALA A 17 -18.68 -3.43 7.93
CA ALA A 17 -20.09 -3.52 8.27
C ALA A 17 -20.36 -4.54 9.39
N GLY A 18 -19.57 -5.61 9.45
CA GLY A 18 -19.63 -6.61 10.53
C GLY A 18 -18.95 -6.19 11.83
N PHE A 19 -18.27 -5.04 11.88
CA PHE A 19 -17.57 -4.58 13.07
C PHE A 19 -18.54 -3.83 14.01
N PRO A 20 -18.79 -4.30 15.24
CA PRO A 20 -19.84 -3.76 16.11
C PRO A 20 -19.48 -2.44 16.80
N ALA A 21 -18.36 -1.79 16.45
CA ALA A 21 -17.90 -0.58 17.12
C ALA A 21 -18.22 0.68 16.33
N ASP A 22 -18.45 1.77 17.05
CA ASP A 22 -18.59 3.10 16.46
C ASP A 22 -17.30 3.54 15.78
N LEU A 23 -17.31 3.54 14.45
CA LEU A 23 -16.16 3.91 13.62
C LEU A 23 -15.68 5.36 13.89
N ASN A 24 -16.53 6.21 14.45
CA ASN A 24 -16.23 7.61 14.77
C ASN A 24 -15.45 7.78 16.09
N ASN A 25 -15.50 6.81 17.02
CA ASN A 25 -14.85 6.87 18.34
C ASN A 25 -14.10 5.58 18.67
N LEU A 26 -13.26 5.14 17.73
CA LEU A 26 -12.44 3.94 17.92
C LEU A 26 -11.28 4.19 18.88
N ASN A 27 -11.24 3.41 19.97
CA ASN A 27 -10.06 3.29 20.83
C ASN A 27 -8.91 2.59 20.09
N GLU A 28 -7.67 2.81 20.52
CA GLU A 28 -6.48 2.19 19.90
C GLU A 28 -6.56 0.66 19.80
N GLN A 29 -7.20 0.02 20.77
CA GLN A 29 -7.42 -1.43 20.75
C GLN A 29 -8.41 -1.85 19.67
N GLN A 30 -9.52 -1.13 19.52
CA GLN A 30 -10.53 -1.38 18.48
C GLN A 30 -9.98 -1.07 17.09
N LYS A 31 -9.11 -0.06 16.94
CA LYS A 31 -8.38 0.20 15.70
C LYS A 31 -7.52 -1.00 15.30
N LYS A 32 -6.84 -1.65 16.26
CA LYS A 32 -6.04 -2.86 16.00
C LYS A 32 -6.93 -4.04 15.62
N GLU A 33 -8.04 -4.24 16.34
CA GLU A 33 -9.00 -5.31 16.05
C GLU A 33 -9.61 -5.16 14.66
N LEU A 34 -10.01 -3.94 14.27
CA LEU A 34 -10.55 -3.65 12.94
C LEU A 34 -9.52 -3.90 11.83
N ARG A 35 -8.24 -3.54 12.05
CA ARG A 35 -7.16 -3.86 11.11
C ARG A 35 -7.00 -5.38 10.94
N CYS A 36 -7.03 -6.13 12.04
CA CYS A 36 -6.97 -7.60 12.02
C CYS A 36 -8.18 -8.22 11.32
N ALA A 37 -9.38 -7.71 11.57
CA ALA A 37 -10.61 -8.17 10.93
C ALA A 37 -10.56 -7.97 9.41
N ILE A 38 -10.11 -6.78 8.97
CA ILE A 38 -9.88 -6.50 7.55
C ILE A 38 -8.83 -7.48 6.98
N ASP A 39 -7.69 -7.67 7.65
CA ASP A 39 -6.66 -8.60 7.16
C ASP A 39 -7.12 -10.07 7.10
N ALA A 40 -8.04 -10.47 7.98
CA ALA A 40 -8.66 -11.80 7.97
C ALA A 40 -9.67 -11.97 6.82
N SER A 41 -10.34 -10.90 6.40
CA SER A 41 -11.32 -10.90 5.31
C SER A 41 -10.73 -11.03 3.89
N TYR A 42 -9.40 -11.18 3.77
CA TYR A 42 -8.72 -11.26 2.48
C TYR A 42 -9.27 -12.40 1.59
N PRO A 43 -9.86 -12.10 0.43
CA PRO A 43 -10.61 -13.10 -0.35
C PRO A 43 -9.74 -13.84 -1.38
N PHE A 44 -8.47 -13.45 -1.57
CA PHE A 44 -7.65 -13.94 -2.68
C PHE A 44 -6.54 -14.89 -2.24
N GLY A 45 -6.90 -15.99 -1.58
CA GLY A 45 -6.02 -17.13 -1.28
C GLY A 45 -4.56 -16.77 -0.97
N LEU A 46 -3.65 -17.02 -1.93
CA LEU A 46 -2.23 -16.69 -1.79
C LEU A 46 -2.00 -15.17 -1.76
N ARG A 47 -1.30 -14.70 -0.72
CA ARG A 47 -0.85 -13.31 -0.57
C ARG A 47 0.36 -13.00 -1.46
N LYS A 48 0.23 -13.20 -2.77
CA LYS A 48 1.28 -12.98 -3.78
C LYS A 48 0.70 -12.33 -5.03
N ASN A 49 1.57 -11.73 -5.85
CA ASN A 49 1.26 -11.20 -7.18
C ASN A 49 0.24 -10.03 -7.18
N HIS A 50 -0.32 -9.76 -8.35
CA HIS A 50 -1.22 -8.65 -8.62
C HIS A 50 -2.46 -8.54 -7.69
N PRO A 51 -3.22 -9.62 -7.37
CA PRO A 51 -4.42 -9.49 -6.53
C PRO A 51 -4.10 -9.04 -5.10
N TYR A 52 -2.95 -9.46 -4.57
CA TYR A 52 -2.50 -9.02 -3.25
C TYR A 52 -2.08 -7.54 -3.24
N GLN A 53 -1.43 -7.06 -4.30
CA GLN A 53 -1.09 -5.64 -4.44
C GLN A 53 -2.36 -4.77 -4.50
N VAL A 54 -3.34 -5.19 -5.29
CA VAL A 54 -4.64 -4.50 -5.37
C VAL A 54 -5.34 -4.47 -4.01
N TRP A 55 -5.31 -5.57 -3.27
CA TRP A 55 -5.84 -5.63 -1.91
C TRP A 55 -5.16 -4.64 -0.97
N LEU A 56 -3.82 -4.57 -0.98
CA LEU A 56 -3.07 -3.63 -0.14
C LEU A 56 -3.41 -2.16 -0.46
N ASP A 57 -3.61 -1.83 -1.74
CA ASP A 57 -4.03 -0.49 -2.16
C ASP A 57 -5.43 -0.14 -1.62
N GLU A 58 -6.41 -1.04 -1.77
CA GLU A 58 -7.77 -0.80 -1.29
C GLU A 58 -7.83 -0.77 0.24
N ARG A 59 -7.11 -1.67 0.92
CA ARG A 59 -6.95 -1.65 2.39
C ARG A 59 -6.39 -0.32 2.88
N ARG A 60 -5.37 0.21 2.21
CA ARG A 60 -4.78 1.50 2.57
C ARG A 60 -5.79 2.64 2.42
N LYS A 61 -6.58 2.65 1.34
CA LYS A 61 -7.65 3.64 1.15
C LYS A 61 -8.71 3.55 2.24
N ALA A 62 -9.12 2.34 2.61
CA ALA A 62 -10.10 2.13 3.68
C ALA A 62 -9.57 2.65 5.03
N PHE A 63 -8.30 2.39 5.34
CA PHE A 63 -7.68 2.93 6.56
C PHE A 63 -7.62 4.46 6.58
N TYR A 64 -7.39 5.11 5.44
CA TYR A 64 -7.45 6.57 5.36
C TYR A 64 -8.87 7.10 5.55
N ARG A 65 -9.87 6.46 4.95
CA ARG A 65 -11.28 6.85 5.12
C ARG A 65 -11.74 6.78 6.57
N LEU A 66 -11.26 5.77 7.30
CA LEU A 66 -11.61 5.53 8.70
C LEU A 66 -10.72 6.28 9.70
N GLY A 67 -9.77 7.11 9.25
CA GLY A 67 -8.82 7.79 10.13
C GLY A 67 -7.90 6.86 10.92
N LEU A 68 -7.78 5.60 10.49
CA LEU A 68 -6.96 4.57 11.15
C LEU A 68 -5.47 4.72 10.83
N ALA A 69 -5.12 5.33 9.71
CA ALA A 69 -3.74 5.56 9.31
C ALA A 69 -3.43 7.05 9.36
N GLU A 70 -2.34 7.42 10.04
CA GLU A 70 -1.75 8.74 9.86
C GLU A 70 -1.37 8.90 8.39
N ALA A 71 -1.72 10.06 7.80
CA ALA A 71 -1.22 10.43 6.48
C ALA A 71 0.30 10.23 6.51
N GLN A 72 0.86 9.46 5.58
CA GLN A 72 2.32 9.40 5.46
C GLN A 72 2.80 10.78 5.00
N THR A 73 3.02 11.68 5.95
CA THR A 73 3.87 12.85 5.79
C THR A 73 5.29 12.33 5.65
N GLY A 74 5.66 11.94 4.43
CA GLY A 74 7.04 11.61 4.07
C GLY A 74 7.38 10.13 4.12
N SER A 75 7.01 9.41 3.07
CA SER A 75 7.98 8.52 2.44
C SER A 75 7.88 8.74 0.95
N LYS A 76 8.56 9.82 0.52
CA LYS A 76 9.02 9.94 -0.87
C LYS A 76 9.61 8.58 -1.21
N GLY A 77 9.07 7.95 -2.26
CA GLY A 77 9.68 6.79 -2.87
C GLY A 77 11.19 7.01 -2.90
N ALA A 78 11.95 6.04 -2.41
CA ALA A 78 13.40 6.07 -2.50
C ALA A 78 13.71 6.48 -3.94
N LYS A 79 14.21 7.70 -4.14
CA LYS A 79 14.68 8.15 -5.44
C LYS A 79 15.69 7.09 -5.84
N ARG A 80 15.38 6.30 -6.86
CA ARG A 80 16.39 5.46 -7.51
C ARG A 80 17.52 6.42 -7.84
N LYS A 81 18.68 6.25 -7.21
CA LYS A 81 19.88 6.96 -7.63
C LYS A 81 20.00 6.66 -9.14
N PRO A 82 20.14 7.66 -10.02
CA PRO A 82 20.52 7.35 -11.38
C PRO A 82 21.77 6.49 -11.30
N ALA A 83 21.81 5.41 -12.09
CA ALA A 83 23.01 4.59 -12.22
C ALA A 83 24.17 5.56 -12.48
N ILE A 84 25.18 5.47 -11.62
CA ILE A 84 26.41 6.23 -11.68
C ILE A 84 26.86 6.30 -13.15
N GLY A 85 27.09 7.52 -13.63
CA GLY A 85 27.54 7.77 -14.99
C GLY A 85 28.83 7.00 -15.26
N CYS A 86 28.73 6.02 -16.17
CA CYS A 86 29.87 5.35 -16.76
C CYS A 86 30.35 6.12 -17.99
N ASP A 87 30.58 7.42 -17.87
CA ASP A 87 31.48 8.16 -18.76
C ASP A 87 32.63 8.69 -17.89
N ALA A 88 33.38 7.73 -17.36
CA ALA A 88 34.71 8.01 -16.84
C ALA A 88 35.58 8.33 -18.05
N ILE A 89 35.73 9.63 -18.33
CA ILE A 89 36.78 10.15 -19.21
C ILE A 89 38.11 9.61 -18.66
N VAL A 90 38.72 8.68 -19.40
CA VAL A 90 40.05 8.16 -19.11
C VAL A 90 41.06 9.25 -19.46
N PRO A 91 41.94 9.68 -18.53
CA PRO A 91 43.01 10.61 -18.87
C PRO A 91 44.02 9.90 -19.77
N GLY A 92 43.92 10.13 -21.09
CA GLY A 92 44.79 9.48 -22.06
C GLY A 92 44.33 9.51 -23.52
N GLN A 93 43.11 9.94 -23.85
CA GLN A 93 42.74 10.18 -25.25
C GLN A 93 43.43 11.44 -25.77
N GLN A 94 44.59 11.24 -26.39
CA GLN A 94 45.23 12.22 -27.25
C GLN A 94 44.30 12.48 -28.44
N SER A 95 43.82 13.72 -28.53
CA SER A 95 43.28 14.28 -29.77
C SER A 95 44.43 14.30 -30.77
N LEU A 96 44.33 13.46 -31.80
CA LEU A 96 45.03 13.69 -33.05
C LEU A 96 44.06 14.40 -33.98
N PHE A 97 44.58 15.43 -34.63
CA PHE A 97 43.98 16.22 -35.69
C PHE A 97 43.17 15.40 -36.70
#